data_AF-A0AAW4YCK9-F1
#
_entry.id   AF-A0AAW4YCK9-F1
#
_cell.length_a   1.000
_cell.length_b   1.000
_cell.length_c   1.000
_cell.angle_alpha   90.00
_cell.angle_beta   90.00
_cell.angle_gamma   90.00
#
_symmetry.space_group_name_H-M   'P 1'
#
loop_
_entity.id
_entity.type
_entity.pdbx_description
1 polymer ?
#
loop_
_entity_poly.entity_id
_entity_poly.type
_entity_poly.pdbx_seq_one_letter_code
_entity_poly.pdbx_strand_id
1 'polypeptide(L)' 'DTHDILNAYYVGEQQVEQDLKQYLNDHLPKYMIPKTITHIDCIPLTTNDKVDTTRLPNPSPIQQSNKVYSEPS' A
#
# COMPACT_ATOMS: atom_id res chain seq x y z
N ASP A 1 22.11 -3.23 -6.65
CA ASP A 1 21.66 -3.11 -5.25
C ASP A 1 20.14 -3.07 -5.18
N THR A 2 19.50 -4.23 -5.14
CA THR A 2 18.07 -4.31 -4.85
C THR A 2 17.96 -4.54 -3.35
N HIS A 3 17.89 -3.45 -2.58
CA HIS A 3 17.55 -3.57 -1.16
C HIS A 3 16.13 -4.15 -1.09
N ASP A 4 15.93 -5.16 -0.24
CA ASP A 4 14.61 -5.72 0.02
C ASP A 4 13.68 -4.59 0.50
N ILE A 5 12.57 -4.37 -0.20
CA ILE A 5 11.56 -3.38 0.17
C ILE A 5 10.29 -4.08 0.64
N LEU A 6 9.65 -3.52 1.66
CA LEU A 6 8.37 -4.00 2.15
C LEU A 6 7.22 -3.41 1.32
N ASN A 7 6.32 -4.27 0.85
CA ASN A 7 5.10 -3.91 0.14
C ASN A 7 3.90 -4.46 0.90
N ALA A 8 2.85 -3.67 1.06
CA ALA A 8 1.61 -4.09 1.71
C ALA A 8 0.44 -4.08 0.72
N TYR A 9 -0.45 -5.06 0.90
CA TYR A 9 -1.70 -5.18 0.16
C TYR A 9 -2.85 -5.29 1.15
N TYR A 10 -3.97 -4.66 0.86
CA TYR A 10 -5.15 -4.71 1.71
C TYR A 10 -6.44 -4.69 0.89
N VAL A 11 -7.51 -5.22 1.49
CA VAL A 11 -8.87 -5.20 0.95
C VAL A 11 -9.72 -4.36 1.90
N GLY A 12 -10.63 -3.57 1.35
CA GLY A 12 -11.56 -2.73 2.10
C GLY A 12 -12.52 -2.02 1.17
N GLU A 13 -13.56 -1.40 1.72
CA GLU A 13 -14.55 -0.66 0.90
C GLU A 13 -13.99 0.65 0.35
N GLN A 14 -13.03 1.26 1.04
CA GLN A 14 -12.46 2.56 0.71
C GLN A 14 -10.94 2.48 0.58
N GLN A 15 -10.40 3.32 -0.30
CA GLN A 15 -8.96 3.54 -0.44
C GLN A 15 -8.48 4.48 0.68
N VAL A 16 -7.62 3.98 1.55
CA VAL A 16 -7.16 4.62 2.80
C VAL A 16 -5.64 4.50 3.00
N GLU A 17 -4.86 4.44 1.92
CA GLU A 17 -3.42 4.19 1.96
C GLU A 17 -2.66 5.22 2.81
N GLN A 18 -3.07 6.49 2.73
CA GLN A 18 -2.43 7.58 3.46
C GLN A 18 -2.68 7.46 4.97
N ASP A 19 -3.93 7.24 5.36
CA ASP A 19 -4.32 7.07 6.76
C ASP A 19 -3.69 5.82 7.36
N LEU A 20 -3.68 4.71 6.61
CA LEU A 20 -3.03 3.46 7.03
C LEU A 20 -1.52 3.66 7.20
N LYS A 21 -0.85 4.37 6.28
CA LYS A 21 0.57 4.69 6.43
C LYS A 21 0.83 5.55 7.67
N GLN A 22 0.00 6.55 7.94
CA GLN A 22 0.13 7.39 9.12
C GLN A 22 -0.02 6.54 10.39
N TYR A 23 -1.06 5.72 10.45
CA TYR A 23 -1.29 4.78 11.56
C TYR A 23 -0.08 3.88 11.81
N LEU A 24 0.49 3.28 10.75
CA LEU A 24 1.67 2.42 10.88
C LEU A 24 2.89 3.19 11.39
N ASN A 25 3.11 4.44 10.97
CA ASN A 25 4.24 5.25 11.46
C ASN A 25 4.15 5.53 12.97
N ASP A 26 2.94 5.64 13.50
CA ASP A 26 2.73 5.92 14.92
C ASP A 26 2.92 4.65 15.79
N HIS A 27 2.82 3.46 15.21
CA HIS A 27 2.83 2.18 15.94
C HIS A 27 4.04 1.29 15.66
N LEU A 28 4.75 1.51 14.56
CA LEU A 28 5.85 0.64 14.11
C LEU A 28 7.15 1.43 13.91
N PRO A 29 8.31 0.78 14.08
CA PRO A 29 9.58 1.38 13.74
C PRO A 29 9.70 1.59 12.22
N LYS A 30 10.47 2.62 11.81
CA LYS A 30 10.59 3.07 10.41
C LYS A 30 10.90 1.96 9.39
N TYR A 31 11.70 0.96 9.77
CA TYR A 31 12.09 -0.12 8.87
C TYR A 31 10.97 -1.14 8.60
N MET A 32 9.89 -1.14 9.38
CA MET A 32 8.69 -1.95 9.16
C MET A 32 7.60 -1.21 8.38
N ILE A 33 7.83 0.06 8.02
CA ILE A 33 6.85 0.83 7.27
C ILE A 33 6.95 0.43 5.79
N PRO A 34 5.86 -0.09 5.18
CA PRO A 34 5.88 -0.46 3.78
C PRO A 34 6.19 0.74 2.89
N LYS A 35 7.01 0.52 1.86
CA LYS A 35 7.29 1.53 0.83
C LYS A 35 6.06 1.77 -0.05
N THR A 36 5.25 0.73 -0.24
CA THR A 36 3.99 0.77 -0.98
C THR A 36 2.87 0.15 -0.14
N ILE A 37 1.67 0.69 -0.29
CA ILE A 37 0.43 0.15 0.27
C ILE A 37 -0.56 0.17 -0.88
N THR A 38 -1.04 -1.00 -1.32
CA THR A 38 -1.87 -1.15 -2.52
C THR A 38 -3.23 -1.73 -2.13
N HIS A 39 -4.30 -1.00 -2.43
CA HIS A 39 -5.67 -1.51 -2.34
C HIS A 39 -5.96 -2.49 -3.47
N ILE A 40 -6.57 -3.63 -3.14
CA ILE A 40 -6.98 -4.64 -4.11
C ILE A 40 -8.41 -5.10 -3.82
N ASP A 41 -9.10 -5.56 -4.87
CA ASP A 41 -10.50 -6.01 -4.75
C ASP A 41 -10.60 -7.29 -3.90
N CYS A 42 -9.63 -8.20 -4.04
CA CYS A 42 -9.58 -9.44 -3.27
C CYS A 42 -8.15 -9.97 -3.14
N ILE A 43 -7.89 -10.72 -2.06
CA ILE A 43 -6.62 -11.43 -1.89
C ILE A 43 -6.59 -12.64 -2.84
N PRO A 44 -5.65 -12.72 -3.79
CA PRO A 44 -5.56 -13.87 -4.68
C PRO A 44 -5.13 -15.10 -3.89
N LEU A 45 -5.85 -16.20 -4.09
CA LEU A 45 -5.55 -17.48 -3.46
C LEU A 45 -5.14 -18.52 -4.51
N THR A 46 -4.27 -19.43 -4.08
CA THR A 46 -3.96 -20.69 -4.77
C THR A 46 -5.12 -21.67 -4.61
N THR A 47 -5.06 -22.80 -5.32
CA THR A 47 -6.04 -23.90 -5.17
C THR A 47 -6.10 -24.49 -3.75
N ASN A 48 -5.07 -24.25 -2.93
CA ASN A 48 -4.99 -24.72 -1.53
C ASN A 48 -5.28 -23.59 -0.53
N ASP A 49 -6.00 -22.54 -0.93
CA ASP A 49 -6.41 -21.38 -0.11
C ASP A 49 -5.28 -20.55 0.51
N LYS A 50 -4.02 -20.79 0.10
CA LYS A 50 -2.88 -19.93 0.46
C LYS A 50 -2.85 -18.71 -0.43
N VAL A 51 -2.33 -17.59 0.08
CA VAL A 51 -2.08 -16.39 -0.72
C VAL A 51 -1.17 -16.72 -1.91
N ASP A 52 -1.61 -16.35 -3.11
CA ASP A 52 -0.83 -16.47 -4.34
C ASP A 52 -0.12 -15.14 -4.63
N THR A 53 1.11 -15.02 -4.14
CA THR A 53 1.90 -13.80 -4.29
C THR A 53 2.29 -13.50 -5.73
N THR A 54 2.25 -14.50 -6.63
CA THR A 54 2.57 -14.32 -8.06
C THR A 54 1.45 -13.62 -8.83
N ARG A 55 0.23 -13.64 -8.26
CA ARG A 55 -0.97 -13.01 -8.82
C ARG A 55 -1.32 -11.67 -8.18
N LEU A 56 -0.51 -11.21 -7.21
CA LEU A 56 -0.67 -9.86 -6.68
C LEU A 56 -0.36 -8.84 -7.79
N PRO A 57 -1.12 -7.73 -7.87
CA PRO A 57 -0.82 -6.67 -8.82
C PRO A 57 0.53 -6.02 -8.49
N ASN A 58 1.11 -5.33 -9.47
CA ASN A 58 2.34 -4.58 -9.23
C ASN A 58 2.12 -3.52 -8.12
N PRO A 59 3.03 -3.43 -7.13
CA PRO A 59 2.88 -2.50 -6.02
C PRO A 59 2.89 -1.07 -6.55
N SER A 60 1.87 -0.30 -6.19
CA SER A 60 1.74 1.09 -6.60
C SER A 60 2.18 2.03 -5.48
N PRO A 61 2.98 3.07 -5.75
CA PRO A 61 3.29 4.08 -4.75
C PRO A 61 1.99 4.78 -4.34
N ILE A 62 1.91 5.14 -3.07
CA ILE A 62 0.78 5.90 -2.52
C ILE A 62 0.70 7.20 -3.31
N GLN A 63 -0.34 7.34 -4.13
CA GLN A 63 -0.56 8.55 -4.90
C GLN A 63 -0.85 9.67 -3.91
N GLN A 64 0.06 10.63 -3.84
CA GLN A 64 -0.26 11.91 -3.23
C GLN A 64 -1.31 12.52 -4.13
N SER A 65 -2.54 12.66 -3.63
CA SER A 65 -3.54 13.52 -4.27
C SER A 65 -2.87 14.85 -4.52
N ASN A 66 -2.62 15.18 -5.80
CA ASN A 66 -2.17 16.50 -6.18
C ASN A 66 -3.22 17.48 -5.64
N LYS A 67 -2.95 18.10 -4.49
CA LYS A 67 -3.51 19.42 -4.23
C LYS A 67 -2.97 20.25 -5.37
N VAL A 68 -3.80 20.51 -6.37
CA VAL A 68 -3.54 21.55 -7.36
C VAL A 68 -3.38 22.82 -6.53
N TYR A 69 -2.14 23.21 -6.29
CA TYR A 69 -1.81 24.46 -5.64
C TYR A 69 -2.19 25.55 -6.65
N SER A 70 -3.45 25.99 -6.62
CA SER A 70 -3.82 27.26 -7.18
C SER A 70 -3.34 28.32 -6.20
N GLU A 71 -2.29 29.06 -6.58
CA GLU A 71 -1.92 30.28 -5.87
C GLU A 71 -3.16 31.17 -5.72
N PRO A 72 -3.49 31.64 -4.50
CA PRO A 72 -4.54 32.63 -4.34
C PRO A 72 -4.11 33.90 -5.08
N SER A 73 -4.97 34.36 -6.00
CA SER A 73 -4.88 35.69 -6.60
C SER A 73 -5.08 36.80 -5.57
#